data_AF-A0A7V9JAB9-F1
#
_entry.id   AF-A0A7V9JAB9-F1
#
_cell.length_a   1.000
_cell.length_b   1.000
_cell.length_c   1.000
_cell.angle_alpha   90.00
_cell.angle_beta   90.00
_cell.angle_gamma   90.00
#
_symmetry.space_group_name_H-M   'P 1'
#
loop_
_entity.id
_entity.type
_entity.pdbx_description
1 polymer ?
#
loop_
_entity_poly.entity_id
_entity_poly.type
_entity_poly.pdbx_seq_one_letter_code
_entity_poly.pdbx_strand_id
1 'polypeptide(L)'
;HVYAVGDDREAARLAGIRVDRVLLSVYAVSGIIFGITAWVVIGRTGAASPNAIVDANLESITAVVIGGTSLFGGRGALLGTLLGALIIGVFRTGLSLAGVDDQWRVLAVGVLVIVAVAIDQWIRKVKS
;
A
#
# COMPACT_ATOMS: atom_id res chain seq x y z
N HIS A 1 -12.02 -0.39 15.77
CA HIS A 1 -12.46 0.79 15.01
C HIS A 1 -11.97 0.76 13.56
N VAL A 2 -10.66 0.81 13.27
CA VAL A 2 -10.16 0.82 11.86
C VAL A 2 -10.60 -0.41 11.07
N TYR A 3 -10.41 -1.64 11.58
CA TYR A 3 -10.87 -2.86 10.91
C TYR A 3 -12.39 -2.87 10.69
N ALA A 4 -13.18 -2.53 11.72
CA ALA A 4 -14.63 -2.47 11.60
C ALA A 4 -15.11 -1.46 10.53
N VAL A 5 -14.53 -0.25 10.53
CA VAL A 5 -14.81 0.78 9.51
C VAL A 5 -14.34 0.35 8.12
N GLY A 6 -13.26 -0.43 8.04
CA GLY A 6 -12.75 -0.97 6.79
C GLY A 6 -13.60 -2.09 6.21
N ASP A 7 -14.22 -2.93 7.05
CA ASP A 7 -15.05 -4.07 6.61
C ASP A 7 -16.44 -3.61 6.15
N ASP A 8 -17.12 -2.82 6.99
CA ASP A 8 -18.43 -2.24 6.68
C ASP A 8 -18.59 -0.89 7.40
N ARG A 9 -18.56 0.19 6.62
CA ARG A 9 -18.70 1.56 7.13
C ARG A 9 -20.08 1.83 7.71
N GLU A 10 -21.12 1.28 7.12
CA GLU A 10 -22.50 1.52 7.52
C GLU A 10 -22.81 0.77 8.81
N ALA A 11 -22.43 -0.51 8.89
CA ALA A 11 -22.54 -1.29 10.12
C ALA A 11 -21.73 -0.67 11.27
N ALA A 12 -20.50 -0.20 10.99
CA ALA A 12 -19.69 0.52 11.98
C ALA A 12 -20.40 1.77 12.51
N ARG A 13 -21.01 2.57 11.62
CA ARG A 13 -21.79 3.77 12.00
C ARG A 13 -22.99 3.41 12.86
N LEU A 14 -23.75 2.38 12.48
CA LEU A 14 -24.90 1.89 13.24
C LEU A 14 -24.50 1.34 14.61
N ALA A 15 -23.29 0.78 14.74
CA ALA A 15 -22.70 0.35 16.01
C ALA A 15 -22.14 1.51 16.87
N GLY A 16 -22.39 2.77 16.49
CA GLY A 16 -21.97 3.96 17.25
C GLY A 16 -20.52 4.40 17.00
N ILE A 17 -19.83 3.82 16.01
CA ILE A 17 -18.46 4.25 15.65
C ILE A 17 -18.55 5.57 14.89
N ARG A 18 -17.78 6.56 15.33
CA ARG A 18 -17.59 7.84 14.64
C ARG A 18 -16.68 7.65 13.42
N VAL A 19 -17.23 7.09 12.34
CA VAL A 19 -16.53 6.70 11.10
C VAL A 19 -15.63 7.82 10.58
N ASP A 20 -16.15 9.05 10.51
CA ASP A 20 -15.40 10.19 9.98
C ASP A 20 -14.15 10.51 10.80
N ARG A 21 -14.20 10.36 12.13
CA ARG A 21 -13.03 10.56 13.00
C ARG A 21 -11.98 9.47 12.78
N VAL A 22 -12.41 8.24 12.53
CA VAL A 22 -11.51 7.11 12.24
C VAL A 22 -10.82 7.37 10.90
N LEU A 23 -11.56 7.72 9.85
CA LEU A 23 -11.00 8.04 8.54
C LEU A 23 -10.03 9.24 8.62
N LEU A 24 -10.43 10.32 9.30
CA LEU A 24 -9.58 11.47 9.52
C LEU A 24 -8.27 11.10 10.23
N SER A 25 -8.32 10.26 11.27
CA SER A 25 -7.11 9.81 11.96
C SER A 25 -6.19 8.99 11.06
N VAL A 26 -6.74 8.12 10.19
CA VAL A 26 -5.94 7.29 9.28
C VAL A 26 -5.26 8.16 8.23
N TYR A 27 -5.97 9.10 7.62
CA TYR A 27 -5.39 10.03 6.66
C TYR A 27 -4.37 10.98 7.30
N ALA A 28 -4.64 11.48 8.50
CA ALA A 28 -3.70 12.35 9.22
C ALA A 28 -2.39 11.63 9.55
N VAL A 29 -2.46 10.40 10.08
CA VAL A 29 -1.26 9.59 10.37
C VAL A 29 -0.50 9.26 9.08
N SER A 30 -1.21 8.88 8.02
CA SER A 30 -0.59 8.60 6.71
C SER A 30 0.12 9.84 6.14
N GLY A 31 -0.50 11.02 6.26
CA GLY A 31 0.08 12.29 5.83
C GLY A 31 1.34 12.67 6.61
N ILE A 32 1.36 12.44 7.93
CA ILE A 32 2.56 12.65 8.75
C ILE A 32 3.70 11.72 8.31
N ILE A 33 3.41 10.43 8.12
CA ILE A 33 4.40 9.44 7.66
C ILE A 33 4.94 9.83 6.28
N PHE A 34 4.07 10.25 5.36
CA PHE A 34 4.46 10.69 4.03
C PHE A 34 5.28 11.98 4.08
N GLY A 35 4.96 12.91 4.98
CA GLY A 35 5.75 14.12 5.22
C GLY A 35 7.18 13.81 5.68
N ILE A 36 7.35 12.86 6.61
CA ILE A 36 8.68 12.38 7.04
C ILE A 36 9.41 11.75 5.86
N THR A 37 8.72 10.92 5.06
CA THR A 37 9.30 10.29 3.88
C THR A 37 9.77 11.32 2.86
N ALA A 38 8.96 12.34 2.57
CA ALA A 38 9.31 13.42 1.66
C ALA A 38 10.53 14.22 2.17
N TRP A 39 10.60 14.49 3.48
CA TRP A 39 11.76 15.16 4.07
C TRP A 39 13.06 14.36 3.88
N VAL A 40 13.01 13.04 4.11
CA VAL A 40 14.15 12.14 3.86
C VAL A 40 14.55 12.14 2.38
N VAL A 41 13.58 12.09 1.47
CA VAL A 41 13.87 12.11 0.02
C VAL A 41 14.51 13.43 -0.41
N ILE A 42 14.02 14.58 0.08
CA ILE A 42 14.64 15.89 -0.19
C ILE A 42 16.10 15.92 0.28
N GLY A 43 16.36 15.40 1.49
CA GLY A 43 17.72 15.30 2.01
C GLY A 43 18.65 14.41 1.16
N ARG A 44 18.09 13.35 0.56
CA ARG A 44 18.83 12.42 -0.31
C ARG A 44 19.09 12.98 -1.71
N THR A 45 18.12 13.67 -2.31
CA THR A 45 18.22 14.17 -3.70
C THR A 45 18.82 15.57 -3.78
N GLY A 46 18.84 16.32 -2.67
CA GLY A 46 19.25 17.72 -2.65
C GLY A 46 18.27 18.67 -3.34
N ALA A 47 17.09 18.19 -3.74
CA ALA A 47 16.10 18.97 -4.47
C ALA A 47 14.68 18.59 -4.07
N ALA A 48 13.84 19.60 -3.86
CA ALA A 48 12.40 19.42 -3.71
C ALA A 48 11.75 19.35 -5.10
N SER A 49 11.34 18.15 -5.51
CA SER A 49 10.66 17.92 -6.78
C SER A 49 9.34 17.19 -6.56
N PRO A 50 8.23 17.65 -7.18
CA PRO A 50 6.96 16.92 -7.14
C PRO A 50 7.04 15.57 -7.84
N ASN A 51 8.03 15.37 -8.73
CA ASN A 51 8.23 14.14 -9.48
C ASN A 51 9.20 13.16 -8.81
N ALA A 52 9.58 13.39 -7.54
CA ALA A 52 10.58 12.56 -6.87
C ALA A 52 10.07 11.15 -6.47
N ILE A 53 8.75 10.97 -6.31
CA ILE A 53 8.17 9.73 -5.78
C ILE A 53 6.81 9.41 -6.46
N VAL A 54 6.75 9.51 -7.78
CA VAL A 54 5.49 9.37 -8.55
C VAL A 54 4.86 7.97 -8.39
N ASP A 55 5.69 6.94 -8.23
CA ASP A 55 5.24 5.55 -8.18
C ASP A 55 4.84 5.04 -6.79
N ALA A 56 5.02 5.82 -5.72
CA ALA A 56 4.80 5.35 -4.36
C ALA A 56 3.36 4.86 -4.10
N ASN A 57 2.38 5.41 -4.82
CA ASN A 57 1.00 4.94 -4.73
C ASN A 57 0.85 3.51 -5.25
N LEU A 58 1.46 3.21 -6.40
CA LEU A 58 1.44 1.86 -6.97
C LEU A 58 2.21 0.89 -6.09
N GLU A 59 3.41 1.28 -5.64
CA GLU A 59 4.25 0.47 -4.76
C GLU A 59 3.56 0.17 -3.42
N SER A 60 2.91 1.16 -2.80
CA SER A 60 2.23 0.98 -1.51
C SER A 60 1.04 0.03 -1.61
N ILE A 61 0.20 0.16 -2.65
CA ILE A 61 -0.90 -0.77 -2.91
C ILE A 61 -0.36 -2.19 -3.17
N THR A 62 0.71 -2.29 -3.96
CA THR A 62 1.31 -3.60 -4.26
C THR A 62 1.86 -4.26 -2.99
N ALA A 63 2.57 -3.50 -2.15
CA ALA A 63 3.13 -3.97 -0.89
C ALA A 63 2.06 -4.48 0.08
N VAL A 64 0.96 -3.73 0.27
CA VAL A 64 -0.11 -4.15 1.19
C VAL A 64 -0.82 -5.42 0.70
N VAL A 65 -1.02 -5.56 -0.62
CA VAL A 65 -1.67 -6.75 -1.22
C VAL A 65 -0.79 -7.98 -1.11
N ILE A 66 0.48 -7.87 -1.46
CA ILE A 66 1.45 -8.97 -1.28
C ILE A 66 1.56 -9.36 0.19
N GLY A 67 1.50 -8.36 1.09
CA GLY A 67 1.45 -8.56 2.52
C GLY A 67 0.18 -9.19 3.07
N GLY A 68 -0.83 -9.46 2.22
CA GLY A 68 -2.09 -10.11 2.60
C GLY A 68 -3.13 -9.17 3.21
N THR A 69 -2.97 -7.85 3.10
CA THR A 69 -4.01 -6.90 3.48
C THR A 69 -5.05 -6.79 2.37
N SER A 70 -6.33 -6.85 2.76
CA SER A 70 -7.47 -6.79 1.84
C SER A 70 -7.60 -5.41 1.21
N LEU A 71 -7.73 -5.35 -0.12
CA LEU A 71 -8.09 -4.12 -0.85
C LEU A 71 -9.51 -3.64 -0.55
N PHE A 72 -10.40 -4.57 -0.20
CA PHE A 72 -11.80 -4.28 0.10
C PHE A 72 -12.00 -3.96 1.59
N GLY A 73 -10.91 -3.93 2.36
CA GLY A 73 -10.92 -3.59 3.77
C GLY A 73 -11.27 -4.75 4.69
N GLY A 74 -11.39 -4.42 5.98
CA GLY A 74 -11.82 -5.32 7.05
C GLY A 74 -10.79 -6.33 7.55
N ARG A 75 -9.74 -6.63 6.75
CA ARG A 75 -8.79 -7.72 7.03
C ARG A 75 -7.38 -7.36 6.62
N GLY A 76 -6.42 -7.79 7.43
CA GLY A 76 -4.99 -7.61 7.20
C GLY A 76 -4.23 -7.62 8.50
N ALA A 77 -2.90 -7.62 8.41
CA ALA A 77 -2.01 -7.51 9.56
C ALA A 77 -0.85 -6.57 9.22
N LEU A 78 -0.49 -5.71 10.17
CA LEU A 78 0.63 -4.77 10.00
C LEU A 78 1.92 -5.48 9.61
N LEU A 79 2.23 -6.61 10.27
CA LEU A 79 3.42 -7.41 9.98
C LEU A 79 3.44 -7.94 8.54
N GLY A 80 2.30 -8.40 8.03
CA GLY A 80 2.19 -8.86 6.64
C GLY A 80 2.50 -7.73 5.65
N THR A 81 1.89 -6.55 5.87
CA THR A 81 2.18 -5.35 5.07
C THR A 81 3.64 -4.92 5.13
N LEU A 82 4.28 -4.96 6.30
CA LEU A 82 5.70 -4.63 6.45
C LEU A 82 6.59 -5.59 5.64
N LEU A 83 6.28 -6.89 5.68
CA LEU A 83 6.97 -7.88 4.85
C LEU A 83 6.72 -7.65 3.36
N GLY A 84 5.48 -7.32 2.97
CA GLY A 84 5.14 -6.96 1.60
C GLY A 84 5.90 -5.73 1.09
N ALA A 85 6.06 -4.70 1.94
CA ALA A 85 6.87 -3.52 1.62
C ALA A 85 8.35 -3.87 1.44
N LEU A 86 8.88 -4.76 2.27
CA LEU A 86 10.25 -5.27 2.12
C LEU A 86 10.41 -6.06 0.82
N ILE A 87 9.45 -6.92 0.47
CA ILE A 87 9.45 -7.67 -0.79
C ILE A 87 9.49 -6.72 -1.98
N ILE A 88 8.66 -5.66 -1.99
CA ILE A 88 8.65 -4.67 -3.07
C ILE A 88 9.96 -3.86 -3.14
N GLY A 89 10.51 -3.46 -2.00
CA GLY A 89 11.80 -2.78 -1.94
C GLY A 89 12.95 -3.63 -2.51
N VAL A 90 13.02 -4.91 -2.12
CA VAL A 90 14.01 -5.86 -2.64
C VAL A 90 13.77 -6.14 -4.13
N PHE A 91 12.51 -6.31 -4.55
CA PHE A 91 12.16 -6.56 -5.95
C PHE A 91 12.61 -5.41 -6.86
N ARG A 92 12.30 -4.16 -6.51
CA ARG A 92 12.74 -2.98 -7.29
C ARG A 92 14.26 -2.83 -7.30
N THR A 93 14.89 -3.03 -6.15
CA THR A 93 16.35 -2.95 -6.03
C THR A 93 17.03 -4.04 -6.86
N GLY A 94 16.51 -5.27 -6.81
CA GLY A 94 17.00 -6.41 -7.59
C GLY A 94 16.89 -6.18 -9.09
N LEU A 95 15.73 -5.69 -9.58
CA LEU A 95 15.57 -5.33 -10.99
C LEU A 95 16.50 -4.18 -11.41
N SER A 96 16.71 -3.20 -10.53
CA SER A 96 17.67 -2.11 -10.78
C SER A 96 19.10 -2.63 -10.91
N LEU A 97 19.51 -3.56 -10.04
CA LEU A 97 20.84 -4.19 -10.10
C LEU A 97 21.00 -5.11 -11.31
N ALA A 98 19.89 -5.70 -11.79
CA ALA A 98 19.84 -6.45 -13.03
C ALA A 98 19.87 -5.57 -14.30
N GLY A 99 19.95 -4.24 -14.16
CA GLY A 99 20.02 -3.31 -15.28
C GLY A 99 18.69 -3.08 -16.00
N VAL A 100 17.55 -3.38 -15.36
CA VAL A 100 16.22 -3.14 -15.94
C VAL A 100 15.87 -1.65 -15.86
N ASP A 101 15.52 -1.06 -17.00
CA ASP A 101 15.11 0.35 -17.06
C ASP A 101 13.90 0.64 -16.17
N ASP A 102 13.75 1.91 -15.79
CA ASP A 102 12.72 2.35 -14.86
C ASP A 102 11.30 2.05 -15.36
N GLN A 103 10.99 2.32 -16.63
CA GLN A 103 9.67 2.01 -17.22
C GLN A 103 9.32 0.52 -17.15
N TRP A 104 10.30 -0.37 -17.36
CA TRP A 104 10.10 -1.82 -17.25
C TRP A 104 9.94 -2.27 -15.80
N ARG A 105 10.61 -1.60 -14.85
CA ARG A 105 10.41 -1.85 -13.41
C ARG A 105 9.01 -1.46 -12.96
N VAL A 106 8.50 -0.30 -13.40
CA VAL A 106 7.12 0.13 -13.12
C VAL A 106 6.11 -0.86 -13.71
N LEU A 107 6.31 -1.28 -14.95
CA LEU A 107 5.46 -2.30 -15.58
C LEU A 107 5.48 -3.61 -14.79
N ALA A 108 6.66 -4.07 -14.35
CA ALA A 108 6.79 -5.30 -13.57
C ALA A 108 6.03 -5.22 -12.24
N VAL A 109 6.10 -4.10 -11.52
CA VAL A 109 5.31 -3.88 -10.30
C VAL A 109 3.80 -3.87 -10.59
N GLY A 110 3.39 -3.24 -11.70
CA GLY A 110 1.99 -3.25 -12.16
C GLY A 110 1.47 -4.65 -12.47
N VAL A 111 2.25 -5.46 -13.19
CA VAL A 111 1.92 -6.87 -13.46
C VAL A 111 1.83 -7.67 -12.15
N LEU A 112 2.79 -7.44 -11.24
CA LEU A 112 2.84 -8.13 -9.96
C LEU A 112 1.58 -7.88 -9.11
N VAL A 113 1.10 -6.63 -9.02
CA VAL A 113 -0.14 -6.35 -8.26
C VAL A 113 -1.36 -6.96 -8.92
N ILE A 114 -1.46 -6.94 -10.26
CA ILE A 114 -2.58 -7.56 -10.98
C ILE A 114 -2.63 -9.06 -10.68
N VAL A 115 -1.48 -9.75 -10.75
CA VAL A 115 -1.37 -11.18 -10.44
C VAL A 115 -1.74 -11.44 -8.98
N ALA A 116 -1.20 -10.66 -8.04
CA ALA A 116 -1.48 -10.83 -6.61
C ALA A 116 -2.98 -10.68 -6.30
N VAL A 117 -3.62 -9.64 -6.86
CA VAL A 117 -5.07 -9.41 -6.69
C VAL A 117 -5.90 -10.50 -7.36
N ALA A 118 -5.51 -10.95 -8.56
CA ALA A 118 -6.22 -12.02 -9.26
C ALA A 118 -6.21 -13.32 -8.46
N ILE A 119 -5.07 -13.69 -7.87
CA ILE A 119 -4.93 -14.84 -6.99
C ILE A 119 -5.79 -14.65 -5.73
N ASP A 120 -5.72 -13.50 -5.07
CA ASP A 120 -6.51 -13.18 -3.88
C ASP A 120 -8.02 -13.30 -4.14
N GLN A 121 -8.50 -12.78 -5.28
CA GLN A 121 -9.91 -12.94 -5.70
C GLN A 121 -10.29 -14.39 -5.98
N TRP A 122 -9.43 -15.14 -6.66
CA TRP A 122 -9.70 -16.53 -6.99
C TRP A 122 -9.80 -17.39 -5.72
N ILE A 123 -8.88 -17.21 -4.77
CA ILE A 123 -8.91 -17.89 -3.47
C ILE A 123 -10.19 -17.53 -2.69
N ARG A 124 -10.62 -16.26 -2.72
CA ARG A 124 -11.89 -15.85 -2.10
C ARG A 124 -13.09 -16.57 -2.72
N LYS A 125 -13.15 -16.63 -4.05
CA LYS A 125 -14.26 -17.28 -4.76
C LYS A 125 -14.38 -18.78 -4.44
N VAL A 126 -13.25 -19.47 -4.25
CA VAL A 126 -13.23 -20.91 -3.94
C VAL A 126 -13.63 -21.20 -2.49
N LYS A 127 -13.41 -20.25 -1.57
CA LYS A 127 -13.78 -20.38 -0.15
C LYS A 127 -15.23 -19.97 0.16
N SER A 128 -15.88 -19.26 -0.75
CA SER A 128 -17.30 -18.85 -0.66
C SER A 128 -18.20 -19.91 -1.29
#